data_AF-A0AAF0BCB7-F1
#
_entry.id   AF-A0AAF0BCB7-F1
#
_cell.length_a   1.000
_cell.length_b   1.000
_cell.length_c   1.000
_cell.angle_alpha   90.00
_cell.angle_beta   90.00
_cell.angle_gamma   90.00
#
_symmetry.space_group_name_H-M   'P 1'
#
loop_
_entity.id
_entity.type
_entity.pdbx_description
1 polymer ?
#
loop_
_entity_poly.entity_id
_entity_poly.type
_entity_poly.pdbx_seq_one_letter_code
_entity_poly.pdbx_strand_id
1 'polypeptide(L)' 'MAKNKDIEVTINEKQVQTAGETHIHHELMIGKKVIGTIEEQGNQKFVAVINDQESFPVKSFDEGYEVVIRHWNLFQ' A
#
# COMPACT_ATOMS: atom_id res chain seq x y z
N MET A 1 -8.14 -15.90 25.81
CA MET A 1 -7.58 -14.59 25.41
C MET A 1 -6.72 -14.85 24.20
N ALA A 2 -7.20 -14.52 23.00
CA ALA A 2 -6.41 -14.70 21.79
C ALA A 2 -5.20 -13.77 21.90
N LYS A 3 -3.99 -14.30 21.77
CA LYS A 3 -2.79 -13.47 21.67
C LYS A 3 -2.95 -12.63 20.41
N ASN A 4 -2.97 -11.32 20.54
CA ASN A 4 -2.75 -10.42 19.41
C ASN A 4 -1.41 -10.85 18.80
N LYS A 5 -1.46 -11.42 17.60
CA LYS A 5 -0.25 -11.78 16.87
C LYS A 5 0.23 -10.49 16.24
N ASP A 6 1.44 -10.08 16.57
CA ASP A 6 2.12 -9.04 15.80
C ASP A 6 2.22 -9.51 14.35
N ILE A 7 1.73 -8.69 13.42
CA ILE A 7 1.80 -8.94 11.99
C ILE A 7 2.86 -8.02 11.42
N GLU A 8 3.97 -8.61 10.97
CA GLU A 8 5.01 -7.86 10.28
C GLU A 8 4.53 -7.50 8.87
N VAL A 9 4.50 -6.20 8.58
CA VAL A 9 4.19 -5.66 7.26
C VAL A 9 5.48 -5.12 6.66
N THR A 10 5.86 -5.62 5.51
CA THR A 10 7.03 -5.17 4.75
C THR A 10 6.58 -4.23 3.64
N ILE A 11 7.32 -3.14 3.44
CA ILE A 11 7.11 -2.20 2.33
C ILE A 11 8.25 -2.41 1.33
N ASN A 12 7.89 -2.70 0.08
CA ASN A 12 8.83 -2.71 -1.03
C ASN A 12 8.61 -1.48 -1.90
N GLU A 13 9.59 -0.58 -1.92
CA GLU A 13 9.62 0.53 -2.86
C GLU A 13 10.16 0.07 -4.22
N LYS A 14 9.42 0.41 -5.29
CA LYS A 14 9.80 0.18 -6.68
C LYS A 14 9.61 1.47 -7.46
N GLN A 15 10.60 1.85 -8.25
CA GLN A 15 10.44 2.91 -9.24
C GLN A 15 9.99 2.28 -10.56
N VAL A 16 8.81 2.67 -11.03
CA VAL A 16 8.22 2.16 -12.26
C VAL A 16 8.19 3.28 -13.30
N GLN A 17 8.76 3.01 -14.47
CA GLN A 17 8.67 3.93 -15.61
C GLN A 17 7.45 3.57 -16.44
N THR A 18 6.43 4.42 -16.42
CA THR A 18 5.22 4.29 -17.23
C THR A 18 5.07 5.54 -18.07
N ALA A 19 4.81 5.37 -19.38
CA ALA A 19 4.58 6.48 -20.32
C ALA A 19 5.70 7.56 -20.38
N GLY A 20 6.93 7.22 -19.97
CA GLY A 20 8.06 8.16 -19.92
C GLY A 20 8.18 8.95 -18.62
N GLU A 21 7.27 8.74 -17.66
CA GLU A 21 7.31 9.30 -16.32
C GLU A 21 7.74 8.21 -15.31
N THR A 22 8.61 8.58 -14.37
CA THR A 22 9.03 7.70 -13.29
C THR A 22 8.11 7.90 -12.11
N HIS A 23 7.39 6.85 -11.73
CA HIS A 23 6.47 6.84 -10.60
C HIS A 23 7.01 5.95 -9.50
N ILE A 24 6.84 6.39 -8.25
CA ILE A 24 7.15 5.58 -7.08
C ILE A 24 5.94 4.69 -6.77
N HIS A 25 6.19 3.39 -6.65
CA HIS A 25 5.21 2.36 -6.38
C HIS A 25 5.63 1.59 -5.13
N HIS A 26 4.82 1.60 -4.09
CA HIS A 26 5.09 0.91 -2.82
C HIS A 26 4.17 -0.29 -2.67
N GLU A 27 4.72 -1.48 -2.55
CA GLU A 27 3.95 -2.70 -2.28
C GLU A 27 3.99 -3.02 -0.78
N LEU A 28 2.83 -3.24 -0.18
CA LEU A 28 2.72 -3.70 1.19
C LEU A 28 2.53 -5.21 1.17
N MET A 29 3.33 -5.90 1.97
CA MET A 29 3.33 -7.35 2.03
C MET A 29 3.27 -7.87 3.46
N ILE A 30 2.59 -9.00 3.63
CA ILE A 30 2.68 -9.83 4.83
C ILE A 30 3.34 -11.14 4.42
N GLY A 31 4.58 -11.34 4.86
CA GLY A 31 5.40 -12.45 4.39
C GLY A 31 5.62 -12.40 2.89
N LYS A 32 4.93 -13.29 2.14
CA LYS A 32 5.02 -13.36 0.65
C LYS A 32 3.78 -12.83 -0.07
N LYS A 33 2.76 -12.40 0.69
CA LYS A 33 1.48 -11.96 0.12
C LYS A 33 1.46 -10.45 0.02
N VAL A 34 1.26 -9.91 -1.18
CA VAL A 34 0.93 -8.50 -1.38
C VAL A 34 -0.50 -8.27 -0.88
N ILE A 35 -0.66 -7.30 0.00
CA ILE A 35 -1.95 -6.92 0.59
C ILE A 35 -2.51 -5.63 0.01
N GLY A 36 -1.65 -4.81 -0.59
CA GLY A 36 -2.03 -3.61 -1.30
C GLY A 36 -0.79 -2.89 -1.84
N THR A 37 -1.05 -1.88 -2.65
CA THR A 37 -0.02 -1.06 -3.27
C THR A 37 -0.38 0.41 -3.14
N ILE A 38 0.62 1.29 -3.11
CA ILE A 38 0.43 2.74 -3.15
C ILE A 38 1.23 3.27 -4.33
N GLU A 39 0.55 3.97 -5.21
CA GLU A 39 1.14 4.51 -6.43
C GLU A 39 1.11 6.03 -6.40
N GLU A 40 2.24 6.65 -6.73
CA GLU A 40 2.29 8.08 -7.01
C GLU A 40 1.83 8.33 -8.44
N GLN A 41 0.66 8.95 -8.58
CA GLN A 41 0.19 9.50 -9.84
C GLN A 41 0.60 10.99 -9.92
N GLY A 42 0.97 11.44 -11.10
CA GLY A 42 1.45 12.81 -11.33
C GLY A 42 0.55 13.90 -10.68
N ASN A 43 1.15 15.05 -10.38
CA ASN A 43 0.58 16.14 -9.55
C ASN A 43 0.39 15.78 -8.05
N GLN A 44 1.34 15.09 -7.42
CA GLN A 44 1.32 14.78 -5.98
C GLN A 44 0.06 14.03 -5.53
N LYS A 45 -0.50 13.20 -6.42
CA LYS A 45 -1.68 12.40 -6.13
C LYS A 45 -1.21 11.00 -5.78
N PHE A 46 -1.67 10.48 -4.65
CA PHE A 46 -1.36 9.11 -4.26
C PHE A 46 -2.64 8.29 -4.34
N VAL A 47 -2.52 7.04 -4.76
CA VAL A 47 -3.64 6.11 -4.83
C VAL A 47 -3.22 4.83 -4.15
N ALA A 48 -3.96 4.43 -3.12
CA ALA A 48 -3.83 3.11 -2.50
C ALA A 48 -4.74 2.12 -3.22
N VAL A 49 -4.19 1.02 -3.70
CA VAL A 49 -4.91 -0.07 -4.36
C VAL A 49 -4.89 -1.30 -3.48
N ILE A 50 -6.05 -1.90 -3.24
CA ILE A 50 -6.22 -3.08 -2.40
C ILE A 50 -6.71 -4.23 -3.28
N ASN A 51 -5.99 -5.35 -3.25
CA ASN A 51 -6.29 -6.57 -4.01
C ASN A 51 -6.49 -6.36 -5.52
N ASP A 52 -5.90 -5.31 -6.11
CA ASP A 52 -6.13 -4.91 -7.52
C ASP A 52 -7.62 -4.65 -7.87
N GLN A 53 -8.48 -4.45 -6.87
CA GLN A 53 -9.93 -4.29 -7.05
C GLN A 53 -10.44 -2.92 -6.60
N GLU A 54 -9.93 -2.44 -5.47
CA GLU A 54 -10.40 -1.19 -4.86
C GLU A 54 -9.28 -0.17 -4.84
N SER A 55 -9.58 1.05 -5.27
CA SER A 55 -8.64 2.17 -5.31
C SER A 55 -9.14 3.32 -4.46
N PHE A 56 -8.29 3.82 -3.57
CA PHE A 56 -8.58 4.90 -2.64
C PHE A 56 -7.61 6.05 -2.87
N PRO A 57 -8.10 7.26 -3.17
CA PRO A 57 -7.24 8.44 -3.24
C PRO A 57 -6.74 8.77 -1.84
N VAL A 58 -5.43 8.95 -1.71
CA VAL A 58 -4.75 9.31 -0.45
C VAL A 58 -3.81 10.50 -0.69
N LYS A 59 -3.42 11.17 0.39
CA LYS A 59 -2.60 12.40 0.32
C LYS A 59 -1.11 12.14 0.47
N SER A 60 -0.73 10.95 0.93
CA SER A 60 0.65 10.53 1.12
C SER A 60 0.77 9.00 1.15
N PHE A 61 2.00 8.49 1.07
CA PHE A 61 2.29 7.07 1.28
C PHE A 61 1.84 6.58 2.65
N ASP A 62 2.11 7.34 3.73
CA ASP A 62 1.68 6.99 5.09
C ASP A 62 0.16 6.81 5.20
N GLU A 63 -0.63 7.72 4.61
CA GLU A 63 -2.10 7.58 4.60
C GLU A 63 -2.53 6.35 3.80
N GLY A 64 -1.84 6.06 2.69
CA GLY A 64 -2.06 4.83 1.93
C GLY A 64 -1.76 3.57 2.73
N TYR A 65 -0.68 3.55 3.52
CA TYR A 65 -0.37 2.43 4.40
C TYR A 65 -1.47 2.20 5.41
N GLU A 66 -1.94 3.25 6.08
CA GLU A 66 -3.03 3.15 7.04
C GLU A 66 -4.30 2.56 6.41
N VAL A 67 -4.67 3.03 5.22
CA VAL A 67 -5.86 2.55 4.50
C VAL A 67 -5.74 1.05 4.20
N VAL A 68 -4.61 0.60 3.66
CA VAL A 68 -4.36 -0.81 3.36
C VAL A 68 -4.40 -1.67 4.64
N ILE A 69 -3.71 -1.24 5.69
CA ILE A 69 -3.62 -1.99 6.96
C ILE A 69 -4.99 -2.08 7.66
N ARG A 70 -5.77 -0.98 7.65
CA ARG A 70 -7.15 -0.95 8.20
C ARG A 70 -8.08 -1.88 7.43
N HIS A 71 -8.01 -1.89 6.11
CA HIS A 71 -8.86 -2.75 5.28
C HIS A 71 -8.63 -4.24 5.57
N TRP A 72 -7.37 -4.62 5.82
CA TRP A 72 -7.01 -6.00 6.19
C TRP A 72 -7.29 -6.35 7.65
N ASN A 73 -7.86 -5.44 8.45
CA ASN A 73 -8.10 -5.59 9.90
C ASN A 73 -6.86 -6.07 10.68
N LEU A 74 -5.66 -5.66 10.25
CA LEU A 74 -4.41 -6.14 10.84
C LEU A 74 -4.13 -5.54 12.23
N PHE A 75 -4.90 -4.52 12.62
CA PHE A 75 -4.97 -4.03 14.00
C PHE A 75 -6.09 -4.76 14.75
N GLN A 76 -5.79 -5.94 15.33
CA GLN A 76 -6.64 -6.60 16.34
C GLN A 76 -5.82 -6.98 17.57
#